data_AF-A0A6A6SDE2-F1
#
_entry.id   AF-A0A6A6SDE2-F1
#
_cell.length_a   1.000
_cell.length_b   1.000
_cell.length_c   1.000
_cell.angle_alpha   90.00
_cell.angle_beta   90.00
_cell.angle_gamma   90.00
#
_symmetry.space_group_name_H-M   'P 1'
#
loop_
_entity.id
_entity.type
_entity.pdbx_description
1 polymer ?
#
loop_
_entity_poly.entity_id
_entity_poly.type
_entity_poly.pdbx_seq_one_letter_code
_entity_poly.pdbx_strand_id
1 'polypeptide(L)'
;MSKAAGPYLSAWWRNQQLRAPAMKLENADPFHRNLEEALDVKRKQSSLYSIIPCQWKTGDVIDFTSNDTLSLGSSGALRKEFDKEMETLAGEPIGAAGSRIVDGNSNYMELVEQEVADFHGAESSIILASGFEANIAIFSAIPRPGDVIVYDEFVHASMYDGLERTLAVEKIPFRHNDADALRHILENLVDTNPLIRQGKKCVIIALESVYSMDGDVCPLADLVETAKDCLPLRNKAIVVDEAHSAGLMGAKGEGLVSMLGLEKDVEVRVHAVSKAIGVSGAVVMGSQTIRIALVNLARNVIFSTAPSLPVVAGIRASYNLMKRGATKENLASLQKLVHHFHDTITSHPSYQQALDQNIIAIPLFEDWEDRTYQTHVIPVWTPNQDHLYLAYHLNLSGFSSFPVEYPVVPKGQGRVRLAFHAGNTLAEVERLVTSVMEWAAEMMRIEDEGLQGDESVPTAARVVFESLEEGVGVGA
;
A
#
# COMPACT_ATOMS: atom_id res chain seq x y z
N MET A 1 22.53 20.40 20.00
CA MET A 1 21.60 21.53 19.76
C MET A 1 20.21 21.01 20.08
N SER A 2 19.48 21.67 20.99
CA SER A 2 18.07 21.33 21.28
C SER A 2 17.28 21.41 19.97
N LYS A 3 16.91 20.25 19.41
CA LYS A 3 15.98 20.18 18.29
C LYS A 3 14.59 20.15 18.90
N ALA A 4 13.94 21.30 19.06
CA ALA A 4 12.52 21.31 19.39
C ALA A 4 11.73 20.43 18.40
N ALA A 5 10.65 19.78 18.84
CA ALA A 5 9.83 18.97 17.96
C ALA A 5 9.35 19.83 16.77
N GLY A 6 9.71 19.40 15.56
CA GLY A 6 9.31 20.11 14.34
C GLY A 6 7.78 20.29 14.24
N PRO A 7 7.28 21.20 13.38
CA PRO A 7 5.86 21.54 13.30
C PRO A 7 4.92 20.33 13.13
N TYR A 8 5.35 19.28 12.44
CA TYR A 8 4.60 18.04 12.27
C TYR A 8 4.44 17.26 13.56
N LEU A 9 5.52 16.92 14.25
CA LEU A 9 5.47 16.16 15.49
C LEU A 9 4.70 16.95 16.57
N SER A 10 4.89 18.26 16.62
CA SER A 10 4.12 19.17 17.48
C SER A 10 2.62 19.17 17.15
N ALA A 11 2.22 19.14 15.87
CA ALA A 11 0.82 19.06 15.48
C ALA A 11 0.22 17.68 15.75
N TRP A 12 0.96 16.61 15.42
CA TRP A 12 0.54 15.23 15.65
C TRP A 12 0.32 14.95 17.13
N TRP A 13 1.26 15.36 17.97
CA TRP A 13 1.19 15.08 19.41
C TRP A 13 0.09 15.88 20.12
N ARG A 14 -0.21 17.11 19.70
CA ARG A 14 -1.39 17.86 20.18
C ARG A 14 -2.71 17.10 19.97
N ASN A 15 -2.80 16.31 18.90
CA ASN A 15 -3.99 15.48 18.65
C ASN A 15 -4.04 14.23 19.53
N GLN A 16 -2.91 13.77 20.06
CA GLN A 16 -2.85 12.63 21.00
C GLN A 16 -3.28 13.00 22.43
N GLN A 17 -3.54 14.28 22.74
CA GLN A 17 -3.97 14.71 24.07
C GLN A 17 -5.42 14.32 24.37
N LEU A 18 -5.66 13.67 25.51
CA LEU A 18 -7.01 13.23 25.93
C LEU A 18 -7.97 14.41 26.04
N ARG A 19 -9.21 14.22 25.56
CA ARG A 19 -10.20 15.29 25.52
C ARG A 19 -11.43 15.00 26.36
N ALA A 20 -11.91 13.76 26.39
CA ALA A 20 -13.14 13.40 27.10
C ALA A 20 -13.07 13.73 28.62
N PRO A 21 -11.95 13.51 29.34
CA PRO A 21 -11.86 13.84 30.77
C PRO A 21 -12.08 15.31 31.10
N ALA A 22 -11.82 16.23 30.16
CA ALA A 22 -12.00 17.66 30.36
C ALA A 22 -13.45 18.14 30.07
N MET A 23 -14.29 17.28 29.48
CA MET A 23 -15.66 17.61 29.11
C MET A 23 -16.61 17.42 30.31
N LYS A 24 -17.01 18.52 30.97
CA LYS A 24 -17.93 18.49 32.11
C LYS A 24 -19.31 17.97 31.70
N LEU A 25 -19.82 16.96 32.41
CA LEU A 25 -21.11 16.28 32.14
C LEU A 25 -22.32 17.23 32.05
N GLU A 26 -22.30 18.34 32.80
CA GLU A 26 -23.40 19.29 32.86
C GLU A 26 -23.49 20.22 31.64
N ASN A 27 -22.40 20.35 30.85
CA ASN A 27 -22.28 21.27 29.73
C ASN A 27 -21.82 20.63 28.41
N ALA A 28 -21.52 19.32 28.41
CA ALA A 28 -21.02 18.61 27.25
C ALA A 28 -22.16 17.94 26.47
N ASP A 29 -22.26 18.24 25.18
CA ASP A 29 -23.15 17.52 24.26
C ASP A 29 -22.79 16.02 24.26
N PRO A 30 -23.73 15.10 24.60
CA PRO A 30 -23.43 13.67 24.70
C PRO A 30 -22.88 13.06 23.42
N PHE A 31 -23.28 13.57 22.25
CA PHE A 31 -22.77 13.09 20.96
C PHE A 31 -21.26 13.36 20.84
N HIS A 32 -20.81 14.60 21.05
CA HIS A 32 -19.38 14.92 21.00
C HIS A 32 -18.57 14.21 22.09
N ARG A 33 -19.13 14.09 23.32
CA ARG A 33 -18.45 13.37 24.40
C ARG A 33 -18.19 11.92 24.03
N ASN A 34 -19.20 11.21 23.53
CA ASN A 34 -19.07 9.81 23.14
C ASN A 34 -18.05 9.64 21.99
N LEU A 35 -17.98 10.59 21.06
CA LEU A 35 -16.93 10.60 20.03
C LEU A 35 -15.54 10.79 20.66
N GLU A 36 -15.37 11.78 21.54
CA GLU A 36 -14.08 12.01 22.19
C GLU A 36 -13.66 10.82 23.08
N GLU A 37 -14.59 10.13 23.73
CA GLU A 37 -14.32 8.88 24.46
C GLU A 37 -13.82 7.76 23.53
N ALA A 38 -14.44 7.60 22.35
CA ALA A 38 -14.00 6.64 21.35
C ALA A 38 -12.61 6.99 20.77
N LEU A 39 -12.35 8.29 20.54
CA LEU A 39 -11.05 8.77 20.06
C LEU A 39 -9.97 8.65 21.15
N ASP A 40 -10.32 8.86 22.43
CA ASP A 40 -9.41 8.76 23.56
C ASP A 40 -8.85 7.34 23.74
N VAL A 41 -9.55 6.30 23.25
CA VAL A 41 -9.00 4.93 23.18
C VAL A 41 -7.72 4.90 22.34
N LYS A 42 -7.72 5.56 21.17
CA LYS A 42 -6.55 5.67 20.29
C LYS A 42 -5.49 6.60 20.88
N ARG A 43 -5.90 7.74 21.45
CA ARG A 43 -4.98 8.71 22.06
C ARG A 43 -4.13 8.13 23.18
N LYS A 44 -4.73 7.28 24.04
CA LYS A 44 -4.01 6.56 25.11
C LYS A 44 -2.87 5.67 24.59
N GLN A 45 -2.98 5.22 23.35
CA GLN A 45 -1.99 4.39 22.66
C GLN A 45 -1.12 5.21 21.70
N SER A 46 -1.30 6.55 21.67
CA SER A 46 -0.70 7.42 20.66
C SER A 46 -0.97 6.99 19.21
N SER A 47 -2.11 6.32 18.96
CA SER A 47 -2.48 5.74 17.66
C SER A 47 -3.59 6.53 16.96
N LEU A 48 -3.86 7.77 17.39
CA LEU A 48 -4.84 8.62 16.72
C LEU A 48 -4.28 9.15 15.40
N TYR A 49 -4.93 8.81 14.29
CA TYR A 49 -4.57 9.37 12.99
C TYR A 49 -4.86 10.87 12.93
N SER A 50 -3.92 11.62 12.37
CA SER A 50 -3.99 13.07 12.25
C SER A 50 -3.75 13.49 10.80
N ILE A 51 -4.66 14.30 10.26
CA ILE A 51 -4.46 14.92 8.94
C ILE A 51 -3.55 16.13 9.13
N ILE A 52 -2.30 16.01 8.70
CA ILE A 52 -1.28 17.06 8.81
C ILE A 52 -0.67 17.26 7.41
N PRO A 53 -0.38 18.50 7.00
CA PRO A 53 0.32 18.75 5.74
C PRO A 53 1.61 17.91 5.63
N CYS A 54 1.77 17.21 4.51
CA CYS A 54 2.95 16.38 4.26
C CYS A 54 4.22 17.24 4.23
N GLN A 55 5.16 17.00 5.15
CA GLN A 55 6.38 17.80 5.26
C GLN A 55 7.31 17.66 4.04
N TRP A 56 7.35 16.49 3.40
CA TRP A 56 8.23 16.30 2.25
C TRP A 56 7.83 17.20 1.06
N LYS A 57 6.55 17.60 0.98
CA LYS A 57 6.06 18.52 -0.07
C LYS A 57 6.59 19.95 0.08
N THR A 58 7.09 20.34 1.26
CA THR A 58 7.74 21.64 1.46
C THR A 58 9.24 21.60 1.13
N GLY A 59 9.81 20.40 0.94
CA GLY A 59 11.25 20.19 0.69
C GLY A 59 12.10 20.19 1.96
N ASP A 60 11.49 20.29 3.14
CA ASP A 60 12.21 20.38 4.43
C ASP A 60 12.66 19.00 4.95
N VAL A 61 12.08 17.91 4.43
CA VAL A 61 12.41 16.53 4.80
C VAL A 61 12.52 15.65 3.55
N ILE A 62 13.34 14.61 3.65
CA ILE A 62 13.52 13.62 2.59
C ILE A 62 12.34 12.66 2.59
N ASP A 63 11.77 12.38 1.42
CA ASP A 63 10.61 11.51 1.30
C ASP A 63 10.98 10.01 1.26
N PHE A 64 10.48 9.26 2.24
CA PHE A 64 10.45 7.80 2.27
C PHE A 64 9.06 7.26 2.65
N THR A 65 7.98 8.01 2.44
CA THR A 65 6.61 7.57 2.81
C THR A 65 5.58 7.69 1.71
N SER A 66 5.76 8.60 0.73
CA SER A 66 4.80 8.67 -0.37
C SER A 66 4.86 7.42 -1.25
N ASN A 67 3.87 7.28 -2.14
CA ASN A 67 3.84 6.20 -3.12
C ASN A 67 4.14 6.70 -4.54
N ASP A 68 4.75 7.89 -4.70
CA ASP A 68 5.24 8.39 -6.01
C ASP A 68 6.55 7.66 -6.38
N THR A 69 6.52 6.33 -6.41
CA THR A 69 7.68 5.42 -6.41
C THR A 69 8.61 5.65 -7.60
N LEU A 70 8.06 5.97 -8.77
CA LEU A 70 8.86 6.31 -9.96
C LEU A 70 9.26 7.78 -10.02
N SER A 71 8.83 8.58 -9.04
CA SER A 71 9.04 10.03 -9.00
C SER A 71 8.50 10.75 -10.23
N LEU A 72 7.44 10.22 -10.87
CA LEU A 72 6.89 10.84 -12.09
C LEU A 72 6.15 12.14 -11.77
N GLY A 73 5.51 12.20 -10.58
CA GLY A 73 4.87 13.41 -10.09
C GLY A 73 5.90 14.45 -9.66
N SER A 74 6.79 14.07 -8.75
CA SER A 74 7.83 14.93 -8.17
C SER A 74 8.86 15.46 -9.18
N SER A 75 9.24 14.67 -10.20
CA SER A 75 10.15 15.13 -11.28
C SER A 75 9.47 16.05 -12.31
N GLY A 76 8.14 16.15 -12.30
CA GLY A 76 7.37 16.87 -13.31
C GLY A 76 7.27 16.15 -14.67
N ALA A 77 7.81 14.93 -14.81
CA ALA A 77 7.74 14.15 -16.04
C ALA A 77 6.29 13.82 -16.43
N LEU A 78 5.46 13.39 -15.47
CA LEU A 78 4.04 13.14 -15.69
C LEU A 78 3.29 14.43 -16.01
N ARG A 79 3.60 15.53 -15.32
CA ARG A 79 2.98 16.83 -15.59
C ARG A 79 3.18 17.25 -17.04
N LYS A 80 4.40 17.16 -17.54
CA LYS A 80 4.73 17.50 -18.93
C LYS A 80 3.98 16.64 -19.95
N GLU A 81 3.80 15.35 -19.69
CA GLU A 81 3.07 14.48 -20.62
C GLU A 81 1.55 14.68 -20.50
N PHE A 82 1.04 14.92 -19.30
CA PHE A 82 -0.35 15.29 -19.04
C PHE A 82 -0.75 16.59 -19.74
N ASP A 83 0.09 17.64 -19.66
CA ASP A 83 -0.21 18.93 -20.28
C ASP A 83 -0.35 18.78 -21.81
N LYS A 84 0.50 17.98 -22.46
CA LYS A 84 0.37 17.65 -23.89
C LYS A 84 -0.93 16.90 -24.21
N GLU A 85 -1.30 15.95 -23.37
CA GLU A 85 -2.55 15.20 -23.56
C GLU A 85 -3.75 16.16 -23.46
N MET A 86 -3.76 17.04 -22.46
CA MET A 86 -4.82 18.04 -22.27
C MET A 86 -4.93 19.05 -23.41
N GLU A 87 -3.82 19.43 -24.06
CA GLU A 87 -3.85 20.27 -25.26
C GLU A 87 -4.67 19.62 -26.39
N THR A 88 -4.63 18.29 -26.53
CA THR A 88 -5.40 17.56 -27.55
C THR A 88 -6.90 17.45 -27.22
N LEU A 89 -7.25 17.70 -25.96
CA LEU A 89 -8.61 17.60 -25.41
C LEU A 89 -9.21 18.98 -25.13
N ALA A 90 -8.65 20.03 -25.74
CA ALA A 90 -9.12 21.39 -25.56
C ALA A 90 -10.59 21.52 -25.98
N GLY A 91 -11.44 21.90 -25.03
CA GLY A 91 -12.89 22.05 -25.22
C GLY A 91 -13.74 20.92 -24.64
N GLU A 92 -13.13 19.81 -24.24
CA GLU A 92 -13.84 18.73 -23.53
C GLU A 92 -14.22 19.15 -22.09
N PRO A 93 -15.38 18.74 -21.57
CA PRO A 93 -15.76 19.00 -20.18
C PRO A 93 -14.80 18.35 -19.18
N ILE A 94 -14.46 19.08 -18.12
CA ILE A 94 -13.56 18.58 -17.06
C ILE A 94 -14.21 17.42 -16.27
N GLY A 95 -15.47 17.62 -15.87
CA GLY A 95 -16.22 16.62 -15.11
C GLY A 95 -17.01 15.69 -16.03
N ALA A 96 -17.19 14.45 -15.61
CA ALA A 96 -17.99 13.48 -16.37
C ALA A 96 -19.49 13.80 -16.38
N ALA A 97 -19.99 14.63 -15.44
CA ALA A 97 -21.39 15.04 -15.33
C ALA A 97 -22.43 13.92 -15.15
N GLY A 98 -22.00 12.66 -14.95
CA GLY A 98 -22.87 11.51 -14.74
C GLY A 98 -22.10 10.26 -14.35
N SER A 99 -22.81 9.16 -14.12
CA SER A 99 -22.18 7.84 -13.90
C SER A 99 -21.75 7.21 -15.22
N ARG A 100 -21.03 6.09 -15.17
CA ARG A 100 -20.66 5.33 -16.37
C ARG A 100 -21.87 4.89 -17.20
N ILE A 101 -23.04 4.74 -16.57
CA ILE A 101 -24.26 4.26 -17.22
C ILE A 101 -25.14 5.41 -17.71
N VAL A 102 -25.10 6.56 -17.02
CA VAL A 102 -25.97 7.70 -17.32
C VAL A 102 -25.08 8.90 -17.67
N ASP A 103 -24.90 9.12 -18.96
CA ASP A 103 -24.26 10.30 -19.59
C ASP A 103 -22.80 10.62 -19.19
N GLY A 104 -22.17 9.84 -18.30
CA GLY A 104 -20.80 10.07 -17.84
C GLY A 104 -19.71 9.27 -18.55
N ASN A 105 -20.05 8.43 -19.53
CA ASN A 105 -19.08 7.66 -20.29
C ASN A 105 -18.68 8.36 -21.59
N SER A 106 -17.39 8.55 -21.82
CA SER A 106 -16.87 9.21 -23.02
C SER A 106 -16.12 8.25 -23.94
N ASN A 107 -16.09 8.54 -25.24
CA ASN A 107 -15.28 7.79 -26.21
C ASN A 107 -13.80 7.80 -25.84
N TYR A 108 -13.32 8.90 -25.23
CA TYR A 108 -11.96 9.01 -24.75
C TYR A 108 -11.66 8.03 -23.62
N MET A 109 -12.60 7.84 -22.69
CA MET A 109 -12.45 6.86 -21.60
C MET A 109 -12.40 5.42 -22.13
N GLU A 110 -13.27 5.07 -23.09
CA GLU A 110 -13.24 3.75 -23.74
C GLU A 110 -11.92 3.50 -24.48
N LEU A 111 -11.41 4.51 -25.20
CA LEU A 111 -10.11 4.44 -25.88
C LEU A 111 -8.98 4.15 -24.88
N VAL A 112 -8.91 4.90 -23.78
CA VAL A 112 -7.85 4.73 -22.77
C VAL A 112 -7.98 3.37 -22.09
N GLU A 113 -9.19 2.92 -21.78
CA GLU A 113 -9.43 1.59 -21.22
C GLU A 113 -8.94 0.48 -22.16
N GLN A 114 -9.20 0.60 -23.46
CA GLN A 114 -8.69 -0.37 -24.43
C GLN A 114 -7.16 -0.32 -24.54
N GLU A 115 -6.57 0.88 -24.61
CA GLU A 115 -5.12 1.07 -24.66
C GLU A 115 -4.38 0.52 -23.44
N VAL A 116 -5.02 0.53 -22.27
CA VAL A 116 -4.50 -0.07 -21.03
C VAL A 116 -4.68 -1.59 -21.06
N ALA A 117 -5.84 -2.09 -21.51
CA ALA A 117 -6.06 -3.53 -21.67
C ALA A 117 -5.03 -4.16 -22.61
N ASP A 118 -4.78 -3.53 -23.77
CA ASP A 118 -3.82 -3.97 -24.76
C ASP A 118 -2.38 -3.99 -24.20
N PHE A 119 -2.02 -2.99 -23.40
CA PHE A 119 -0.69 -2.90 -22.78
C PHE A 119 -0.40 -4.07 -21.85
N HIS A 120 -1.43 -4.55 -21.14
CA HIS A 120 -1.33 -5.62 -20.15
C HIS A 120 -1.79 -6.98 -20.69
N GLY A 121 -2.11 -7.09 -21.97
CA GLY A 121 -2.61 -8.34 -22.56
C GLY A 121 -3.96 -8.82 -22.00
N ALA A 122 -4.83 -7.89 -21.61
CA ALA A 122 -6.20 -8.19 -21.16
C ALA A 122 -7.21 -8.01 -22.31
N GLU A 123 -8.35 -8.70 -22.25
CA GLU A 123 -9.45 -8.51 -23.22
C GLU A 123 -10.15 -7.15 -23.03
N SER A 124 -10.24 -6.68 -21.79
CA SER A 124 -10.89 -5.43 -21.43
C SER A 124 -10.33 -4.84 -20.14
N SER A 125 -10.54 -3.55 -19.95
CA SER A 125 -10.29 -2.88 -18.67
C SER A 125 -11.40 -1.90 -18.31
N ILE A 126 -11.49 -1.50 -17.04
CA ILE A 126 -12.40 -0.45 -16.57
C ILE A 126 -11.70 0.45 -15.54
N ILE A 127 -11.77 1.76 -15.73
CA ILE A 127 -11.21 2.75 -14.81
C ILE A 127 -12.22 3.03 -13.68
N LEU A 128 -11.74 2.94 -12.44
CA LEU A 128 -12.48 3.19 -11.21
C LEU A 128 -11.80 4.27 -10.36
N ALA A 129 -12.53 4.82 -9.39
CA ALA A 129 -12.11 6.00 -8.62
C ALA A 129 -10.88 5.78 -7.72
N SER A 130 -10.65 4.54 -7.26
CA SER A 130 -9.47 4.17 -6.47
C SER A 130 -9.27 2.65 -6.45
N GLY A 131 -8.09 2.19 -6.01
CA GLY A 131 -7.84 0.76 -5.79
C GLY A 131 -8.72 0.17 -4.68
N PHE A 132 -9.09 1.01 -3.70
CA PHE A 132 -10.01 0.61 -2.64
C PHE A 132 -11.40 0.27 -3.20
N GLU A 133 -11.94 1.18 -4.02
CA GLU A 133 -13.24 1.00 -4.69
C GLU A 133 -13.21 -0.16 -5.69
N ALA A 134 -12.06 -0.40 -6.34
CA ALA A 134 -11.89 -1.52 -7.26
C ALA A 134 -12.03 -2.88 -6.58
N ASN A 135 -11.37 -3.09 -5.44
CA ASN A 135 -11.49 -4.35 -4.69
C ASN A 135 -12.92 -4.55 -4.16
N ILE A 136 -13.55 -3.51 -3.64
CA ILE A 136 -14.97 -3.58 -3.24
C ILE A 136 -15.86 -3.94 -4.42
N ALA A 137 -15.67 -3.32 -5.58
CA ALA A 137 -16.46 -3.59 -6.78
C ALA A 137 -16.32 -5.05 -7.20
N ILE A 138 -15.09 -5.58 -7.22
CA ILE A 138 -14.80 -6.98 -7.58
C ILE A 138 -15.53 -7.95 -6.64
N PHE A 139 -15.29 -7.86 -5.33
CA PHE A 139 -15.80 -8.87 -4.41
C PHE A 139 -17.30 -8.75 -4.14
N SER A 140 -17.91 -7.58 -4.35
CA SER A 140 -19.37 -7.42 -4.27
C SER A 140 -20.10 -7.86 -5.55
N ALA A 141 -19.46 -7.76 -6.72
CA ALA A 141 -20.10 -8.01 -8.01
C ALA A 141 -19.82 -9.37 -8.64
N ILE A 142 -18.61 -9.90 -8.48
CA ILE A 142 -18.14 -11.08 -9.22
C ILE A 142 -18.49 -12.38 -8.49
N PRO A 143 -18.05 -12.63 -7.23
CA PRO A 143 -18.39 -13.87 -6.54
C PRO A 143 -19.90 -14.06 -6.40
N ARG A 144 -20.40 -15.27 -6.65
CA ARG A 144 -21.81 -15.65 -6.58
C ARG A 144 -22.08 -16.57 -5.37
N PRO A 145 -23.34 -16.73 -4.93
CA PRO A 145 -23.67 -17.55 -3.75
C PRO A 145 -23.18 -19.01 -3.79
N GLY A 146 -22.91 -19.54 -4.98
CA GLY A 146 -22.38 -20.90 -5.14
C GLY A 146 -20.87 -21.00 -4.98
N ASP A 147 -20.13 -19.89 -5.06
CA ASP A 147 -18.68 -19.86 -5.10
C ASP A 147 -18.07 -19.89 -3.70
N VAL A 148 -16.81 -20.31 -3.64
CA VAL A 148 -15.98 -20.24 -2.42
C VAL A 148 -14.85 -19.25 -2.68
N ILE A 149 -14.56 -18.38 -1.72
CA ILE A 149 -13.40 -17.48 -1.80
C ILE A 149 -12.32 -18.01 -0.87
N VAL A 150 -11.14 -18.28 -1.42
CA VAL A 150 -9.91 -18.54 -0.68
C VAL A 150 -9.02 -17.32 -0.84
N TYR A 151 -8.46 -16.78 0.23
CA TYR A 151 -7.71 -15.52 0.16
C TYR A 151 -6.50 -15.54 1.07
N ASP A 152 -5.44 -14.85 0.68
CA ASP A 152 -4.26 -14.69 1.52
C ASP A 152 -4.63 -13.88 2.78
N GLU A 153 -4.20 -14.31 3.96
CA GLU A 153 -4.57 -13.64 5.22
C GLU A 153 -4.08 -12.18 5.33
N PHE A 154 -3.11 -11.76 4.52
CA PHE A 154 -2.58 -10.39 4.50
C PHE A 154 -3.12 -9.52 3.36
N VAL A 155 -4.16 -9.96 2.64
CA VAL A 155 -4.82 -9.09 1.65
C VAL A 155 -5.28 -7.77 2.26
N HIS A 156 -5.24 -6.71 1.45
CA HIS A 156 -5.49 -5.35 1.87
C HIS A 156 -6.89 -5.18 2.49
N ALA A 157 -7.03 -4.20 3.38
CA ALA A 157 -8.31 -3.86 4.02
C ALA A 157 -9.45 -3.64 3.02
N SER A 158 -9.17 -3.14 1.81
CA SER A 158 -10.19 -2.99 0.76
C SER A 158 -10.73 -4.32 0.23
N MET A 159 -9.92 -5.38 0.23
CA MET A 159 -10.40 -6.72 -0.07
C MET A 159 -11.28 -7.24 1.06
N TYR A 160 -10.88 -7.07 2.33
CA TYR A 160 -11.71 -7.42 3.48
C TYR A 160 -13.09 -6.74 3.43
N ASP A 161 -13.14 -5.43 3.17
CA ASP A 161 -14.41 -4.70 2.98
C ASP A 161 -15.24 -5.22 1.81
N GLY A 162 -14.58 -5.67 0.74
CA GLY A 162 -15.21 -6.35 -0.38
C GLY A 162 -15.78 -7.73 0.01
N LEU A 163 -15.03 -8.52 0.78
CA LEU A 163 -15.41 -9.84 1.29
C LEU A 163 -16.56 -9.77 2.30
N GLU A 164 -16.70 -8.65 3.03
CA GLU A 164 -17.90 -8.41 3.86
C GLU A 164 -19.16 -8.20 3.03
N ARG A 165 -19.02 -7.64 1.82
CA ARG A 165 -20.12 -7.31 0.89
C ARG A 165 -20.39 -8.38 -0.15
N THR A 166 -19.61 -9.46 -0.15
CA THR A 166 -19.69 -10.50 -1.17
C THR A 166 -20.95 -11.36 -1.04
N LEU A 167 -21.38 -11.96 -2.15
CA LEU A 167 -22.48 -12.93 -2.16
C LEU A 167 -21.99 -14.36 -1.89
N ALA A 168 -20.69 -14.64 -2.04
CA ALA A 168 -20.13 -15.94 -1.69
C ALA A 168 -20.27 -16.19 -0.18
N VAL A 169 -20.82 -17.35 0.17
CA VAL A 169 -21.11 -17.68 1.57
C VAL A 169 -19.86 -18.12 2.30
N GLU A 170 -18.96 -18.82 1.62
CA GLU A 170 -17.76 -19.42 2.19
C GLU A 170 -16.52 -18.60 1.83
N LYS A 171 -15.78 -18.20 2.86
CA LYS A 171 -14.57 -17.37 2.79
C LYS A 171 -13.52 -17.98 3.70
N ILE A 172 -12.39 -18.39 3.15
CA ILE A 172 -11.36 -19.14 3.86
C ILE A 172 -10.02 -18.44 3.69
N PRO A 173 -9.42 -17.88 4.76
CA PRO A 173 -8.06 -17.38 4.69
C PRO A 173 -7.09 -18.57 4.60
N PHE A 174 -5.99 -18.41 3.86
CA PHE A 174 -4.83 -19.30 3.92
C PHE A 174 -3.60 -18.53 4.41
N ARG A 175 -2.63 -19.27 4.94
CA ARG A 175 -1.41 -18.69 5.49
C ARG A 175 -0.68 -17.86 4.43
N HIS A 176 -0.21 -16.70 4.84
CA HIS A 176 0.39 -15.72 3.94
C HIS A 176 1.50 -16.31 3.05
N ASN A 177 1.38 -16.10 1.74
CA ASN A 177 2.31 -16.53 0.70
C ASN A 177 2.67 -18.03 0.73
N ASP A 178 1.77 -18.87 1.23
CA ASP A 178 2.03 -20.29 1.45
C ASP A 178 1.25 -21.20 0.48
N ALA A 179 1.98 -21.73 -0.51
CA ALA A 179 1.41 -22.64 -1.50
C ALA A 179 0.98 -23.99 -0.92
N ASP A 180 1.65 -24.50 0.11
CA ASP A 180 1.26 -25.75 0.76
C ASP A 180 -0.04 -25.56 1.55
N ALA A 181 -0.18 -24.45 2.29
CA ALA A 181 -1.41 -24.12 3.00
C ALA A 181 -2.58 -23.95 2.02
N LEU A 182 -2.36 -23.27 0.89
CA LEU A 182 -3.35 -23.18 -0.19
C LEU A 182 -3.73 -24.57 -0.70
N ARG A 183 -2.75 -25.43 -1.01
CA ARG A 183 -2.98 -26.81 -1.49
C ARG A 183 -3.89 -27.59 -0.53
N HIS A 184 -3.57 -27.60 0.76
CA HIS A 184 -4.37 -28.32 1.77
C HIS A 184 -5.82 -27.83 1.80
N ILE A 185 -6.05 -26.51 1.70
CA ILE A 185 -7.41 -25.94 1.65
C ILE A 185 -8.13 -26.37 0.38
N LEU A 186 -7.49 -26.29 -0.78
CA LEU A 186 -8.10 -26.65 -2.06
C LEU A 186 -8.43 -28.15 -2.14
N GLU A 187 -7.52 -29.02 -1.70
CA GLU A 187 -7.76 -30.48 -1.64
C GLU A 187 -8.93 -30.80 -0.71
N ASN A 188 -8.97 -30.18 0.48
CA ASN A 188 -10.09 -30.36 1.41
C ASN A 188 -11.42 -29.86 0.81
N LEU A 189 -11.43 -28.75 0.08
CA LEU A 189 -12.63 -28.27 -0.63
C LEU A 189 -13.08 -29.24 -1.71
N VAL A 190 -12.15 -29.79 -2.50
CA VAL A 190 -12.45 -30.81 -3.51
C VAL A 190 -13.00 -32.08 -2.86
N ASP A 191 -12.51 -32.45 -1.69
CA ASP A 191 -12.93 -33.66 -1.00
C ASP A 191 -14.29 -33.56 -0.31
N THR A 192 -14.57 -32.41 0.28
CA THR A 192 -15.79 -32.18 1.07
C THR A 192 -16.93 -31.59 0.24
N ASN A 193 -16.67 -31.05 -0.96
CA ASN A 193 -17.66 -30.42 -1.80
C ASN A 193 -17.78 -31.10 -3.19
N PRO A 194 -18.76 -32.01 -3.37
CA PRO A 194 -18.95 -32.72 -4.64
C PRO A 194 -19.16 -31.81 -5.86
N LEU A 195 -19.69 -30.60 -5.67
CA LEU A 195 -19.92 -29.67 -6.78
C LEU A 195 -18.61 -29.01 -7.24
N ILE A 196 -17.66 -28.75 -6.33
CA ILE A 196 -16.30 -28.30 -6.70
C ILE A 196 -15.57 -29.43 -7.43
N ARG A 197 -15.60 -30.66 -6.89
CA ARG A 197 -15.00 -31.85 -7.53
C ARG A 197 -15.52 -32.11 -8.95
N GLN A 198 -16.79 -31.81 -9.19
CA GLN A 198 -17.44 -31.96 -10.51
C GLN A 198 -17.28 -30.73 -11.42
N GLY A 199 -16.57 -29.69 -10.99
CA GLY A 199 -16.39 -28.45 -11.76
C GLY A 199 -17.65 -27.58 -11.88
N LYS A 200 -18.65 -27.79 -11.02
CA LYS A 200 -19.95 -27.08 -11.03
C LYS A 200 -20.00 -25.88 -10.07
N LYS A 201 -18.99 -25.72 -9.22
CA LYS A 201 -18.79 -24.57 -8.34
C LYS A 201 -17.39 -23.99 -8.55
N CYS A 202 -17.29 -22.67 -8.56
CA CYS A 202 -16.02 -21.96 -8.73
C CYS A 202 -15.34 -21.74 -7.37
N VAL A 203 -14.01 -21.83 -7.35
CA VAL A 203 -13.17 -21.37 -6.24
C VAL A 203 -12.41 -20.13 -6.69
N ILE A 204 -12.63 -19.01 -6.01
CA ILE A 204 -11.97 -17.73 -6.29
C ILE A 204 -10.79 -17.59 -5.33
N ILE A 205 -9.59 -17.37 -5.86
CA ILE A 205 -8.36 -17.19 -5.09
C ILE A 205 -7.96 -15.71 -5.17
N ALA A 206 -7.87 -15.04 -4.02
CA ALA A 206 -7.56 -13.61 -3.94
C ALA A 206 -6.19 -13.36 -3.30
N LEU A 207 -5.35 -12.59 -4.00
CA LEU A 207 -3.94 -12.36 -3.67
C LEU A 207 -3.56 -10.89 -3.90
N GLU A 208 -2.52 -10.42 -3.22
CA GLU A 208 -1.72 -9.28 -3.70
C GLU A 208 -0.47 -9.79 -4.39
N SER A 209 0.06 -9.02 -5.34
CA SER A 209 1.33 -9.31 -6.02
C SER A 209 2.55 -8.90 -5.18
N VAL A 210 2.50 -7.71 -4.59
CA VAL A 210 3.48 -7.15 -3.66
C VAL A 210 2.69 -6.60 -2.48
N TYR A 211 2.91 -7.14 -1.29
CA TYR A 211 2.10 -6.77 -0.14
C TYR A 211 2.55 -5.44 0.43
N SER A 212 1.57 -4.58 0.65
CA SER A 212 1.83 -3.15 0.88
C SER A 212 2.67 -2.85 2.13
N MET A 213 2.62 -3.67 3.19
CA MET A 213 3.26 -3.39 4.47
C MET A 213 4.62 -4.05 4.63
N ASP A 214 4.75 -5.31 4.21
CA ASP A 214 5.99 -6.07 4.33
C ASP A 214 6.89 -5.96 3.11
N GLY A 215 6.35 -5.51 1.97
CA GLY A 215 7.12 -5.42 0.75
C GLY A 215 7.61 -6.78 0.27
N ASP A 216 6.98 -7.87 0.71
CA ASP A 216 7.26 -9.19 0.18
C ASP A 216 6.48 -9.44 -1.12
N VAL A 217 7.01 -10.35 -1.95
CA VAL A 217 6.47 -10.65 -3.28
C VAL A 217 5.75 -11.99 -3.24
N CYS A 218 4.53 -12.00 -3.73
CA CYS A 218 3.73 -13.20 -3.90
C CYS A 218 4.46 -14.26 -4.73
N PRO A 219 4.57 -15.53 -4.27
CA PRO A 219 5.07 -16.64 -5.07
C PRO A 219 4.00 -17.07 -6.10
N LEU A 220 3.62 -16.13 -6.98
CA LEU A 220 2.43 -16.22 -7.81
C LEU A 220 2.47 -17.42 -8.76
N ALA A 221 3.63 -17.78 -9.30
CA ALA A 221 3.77 -18.95 -10.16
C ALA A 221 3.39 -20.24 -9.43
N ASP A 222 3.91 -20.43 -8.21
CA ASP A 222 3.67 -21.64 -7.39
C ASP A 222 2.21 -21.71 -6.91
N LEU A 223 1.62 -20.57 -6.55
CA LEU A 223 0.20 -20.50 -6.16
C LEU A 223 -0.74 -20.78 -7.35
N VAL A 224 -0.42 -20.25 -8.54
CA VAL A 224 -1.17 -20.53 -9.77
C VAL A 224 -1.05 -21.99 -10.16
N GLU A 225 0.14 -22.59 -10.09
CA GLU A 225 0.36 -24.01 -10.36
C GLU A 225 -0.41 -24.89 -9.36
N THR A 226 -0.34 -24.57 -8.06
CA THR A 226 -1.11 -25.25 -7.02
C THR A 226 -2.61 -25.23 -7.30
N ALA A 227 -3.14 -24.07 -7.71
CA ALA A 227 -4.55 -23.93 -8.09
C ALA A 227 -4.88 -24.72 -9.38
N LYS A 228 -3.93 -24.85 -10.32
CA LYS A 228 -4.07 -25.68 -11.52
C LYS A 228 -4.17 -27.15 -11.19
N ASP A 229 -3.29 -27.65 -10.34
CA ASP A 229 -3.24 -29.03 -9.91
C ASP A 229 -4.52 -29.43 -9.16
N CYS A 230 -4.92 -28.62 -8.18
CA CYS A 230 -6.05 -28.96 -7.30
C CYS A 230 -7.41 -28.79 -8.00
N LEU A 231 -7.52 -27.87 -8.97
CA LEU A 231 -8.77 -27.54 -9.67
C LEU A 231 -8.62 -27.67 -11.21
N PRO A 232 -8.44 -28.90 -11.73
CA PRO A 232 -8.12 -29.14 -13.14
C PRO A 232 -9.31 -28.96 -14.09
N LEU A 233 -10.54 -28.92 -13.58
CA LEU A 233 -11.76 -28.76 -14.38
C LEU A 233 -12.06 -27.30 -14.76
N ARG A 234 -11.07 -26.40 -14.61
CA ARG A 234 -11.18 -24.95 -14.90
C ARG A 234 -12.28 -24.25 -14.10
N ASN A 235 -12.58 -24.74 -12.92
CA ASN A 235 -13.53 -24.15 -11.98
C ASN A 235 -12.83 -23.34 -10.89
N LYS A 236 -11.84 -22.54 -11.31
CA LYS A 236 -11.15 -21.56 -10.47
C LYS A 236 -11.16 -20.20 -11.14
N ALA A 237 -11.00 -19.15 -10.33
CA ALA A 237 -10.64 -17.83 -10.80
C ALA A 237 -9.61 -17.21 -9.85
N ILE A 238 -8.60 -16.54 -10.37
CA ILE A 238 -7.57 -15.86 -9.59
C ILE A 238 -7.72 -14.35 -9.76
N VAL A 239 -7.76 -13.65 -8.62
CA VAL A 239 -7.82 -12.19 -8.53
C VAL A 239 -6.52 -11.72 -7.92
N VAL A 240 -5.76 -10.89 -8.64
CA VAL A 240 -4.49 -10.33 -8.15
C VAL A 240 -4.57 -8.82 -8.08
N ASP A 241 -4.29 -8.27 -6.90
CA ASP A 241 -4.05 -6.84 -6.73
C ASP A 241 -2.58 -6.49 -7.00
N GLU A 242 -2.39 -5.69 -8.03
CA GLU A 242 -1.12 -5.22 -8.59
C GLU A 242 -0.81 -3.78 -8.14
N ALA A 243 -1.40 -3.34 -7.03
CA ALA A 243 -1.22 -2.01 -6.46
C ALA A 243 0.24 -1.58 -6.28
N HIS A 244 1.12 -2.50 -5.89
CA HIS A 244 2.54 -2.24 -5.60
C HIS A 244 3.52 -2.90 -6.59
N SER A 245 3.02 -3.53 -7.65
CA SER A 245 3.80 -4.08 -8.77
C SER A 245 3.61 -3.29 -10.07
N ALA A 246 2.42 -2.73 -10.29
CA ALA A 246 2.08 -1.99 -11.51
C ALA A 246 2.98 -0.76 -11.66
N GLY A 247 3.58 -0.62 -12.85
CA GLY A 247 4.59 0.39 -13.15
C GLY A 247 6.01 0.03 -12.69
N LEU A 248 6.20 -1.04 -11.91
CA LEU A 248 7.47 -1.37 -11.26
C LEU A 248 8.08 -2.69 -11.70
N MET A 249 7.27 -3.72 -11.89
CA MET A 249 7.72 -5.05 -12.32
C MET A 249 7.46 -5.26 -13.82
N GLY A 250 8.28 -6.07 -14.47
CA GLY A 250 8.25 -6.25 -15.93
C GLY A 250 9.09 -5.21 -16.68
N ALA A 251 9.44 -5.52 -17.93
CA ALA A 251 10.38 -4.72 -18.74
C ALA A 251 9.93 -3.29 -19.04
N LYS A 252 8.62 -3.02 -18.94
CA LYS A 252 8.00 -1.69 -19.11
C LYS A 252 7.14 -1.29 -17.89
N GLY A 253 7.21 -2.02 -16.78
CA GLY A 253 6.33 -1.80 -15.63
C GLY A 253 4.93 -2.42 -15.80
N GLU A 254 4.81 -3.51 -16.55
CA GLU A 254 3.56 -4.21 -16.80
C GLU A 254 2.95 -4.84 -15.53
N GLY A 255 3.75 -5.10 -14.49
CA GLY A 255 3.30 -5.77 -13.27
C GLY A 255 3.81 -7.21 -13.14
N LEU A 256 3.55 -7.83 -11.99
CA LEU A 256 4.06 -9.17 -11.65
C LEU A 256 3.44 -10.24 -12.55
N VAL A 257 2.12 -10.20 -12.75
CA VAL A 257 1.42 -11.17 -13.59
C VAL A 257 1.99 -11.20 -15.01
N SER A 258 2.20 -10.02 -15.62
CA SER A 258 2.76 -9.93 -16.97
C SER A 258 4.25 -10.24 -17.02
N MET A 259 5.02 -9.88 -15.99
CA MET A 259 6.42 -10.28 -15.87
C MET A 259 6.59 -11.81 -15.88
N LEU A 260 5.66 -12.54 -15.28
CA LEU A 260 5.66 -14.00 -15.22
C LEU A 260 4.96 -14.67 -16.42
N GLY A 261 4.32 -13.91 -17.31
CA GLY A 261 3.55 -14.46 -18.44
C GLY A 261 2.27 -15.21 -18.03
N LEU A 262 1.67 -14.83 -16.89
CA LEU A 262 0.52 -15.50 -16.28
C LEU A 262 -0.82 -14.83 -16.62
N GLU A 263 -0.88 -13.94 -17.62
CA GLU A 263 -2.08 -13.16 -17.93
C GLU A 263 -3.29 -14.02 -18.29
N LYS A 264 -3.07 -15.23 -18.79
CA LYS A 264 -4.15 -16.19 -19.15
C LYS A 264 -4.64 -17.02 -17.97
N ASP A 265 -3.92 -17.00 -16.85
CA ASP A 265 -4.20 -17.78 -15.66
C ASP A 265 -4.78 -16.92 -14.52
N VAL A 266 -4.78 -15.59 -14.70
CA VAL A 266 -5.34 -14.63 -13.74
C VAL A 266 -6.54 -13.93 -14.37
N GLU A 267 -7.73 -14.27 -13.89
CA GLU A 267 -9.00 -13.80 -14.41
C GLU A 267 -9.24 -12.29 -14.18
N VAL A 268 -8.78 -11.76 -13.05
CA VAL A 268 -8.96 -10.35 -12.70
C VAL A 268 -7.68 -9.75 -12.13
N ARG A 269 -7.27 -8.60 -12.67
CA ARG A 269 -6.12 -7.82 -12.18
C ARG A 269 -6.55 -6.43 -11.76
N VAL A 270 -6.01 -5.93 -10.65
CA VAL A 270 -6.30 -4.58 -10.14
C VAL A 270 -5.03 -3.75 -10.13
N HIS A 271 -4.96 -2.71 -10.94
CA HIS A 271 -3.81 -1.80 -10.98
C HIS A 271 -4.22 -0.48 -10.32
N ALA A 272 -3.77 -0.23 -9.10
CA ALA A 272 -3.91 1.10 -8.49
C ALA A 272 -2.99 2.08 -9.23
N VAL A 273 -3.56 3.12 -9.83
CA VAL A 273 -2.75 4.09 -10.59
C VAL A 273 -2.17 5.21 -9.72
N SER A 274 -2.54 5.25 -8.44
CA SER A 274 -2.15 6.27 -7.44
C SER A 274 -0.80 6.09 -6.80
N LYS A 275 -0.03 5.11 -7.29
CA LYS A 275 1.32 4.81 -6.80
C LYS A 275 2.36 5.11 -7.87
N ALA A 276 3.10 4.11 -8.34
CA ALA A 276 4.14 4.27 -9.36
C ALA A 276 3.65 4.96 -10.65
N ILE A 277 2.38 4.75 -11.04
CA ILE A 277 1.77 5.38 -12.22
C ILE A 277 1.47 6.88 -11.98
N GLY A 278 1.35 7.33 -10.73
CA GLY A 278 1.38 8.76 -10.35
C GLY A 278 0.06 9.54 -10.47
N VAL A 279 -1.11 8.89 -10.58
CA VAL A 279 -2.42 9.54 -10.83
C VAL A 279 -3.48 8.97 -9.89
N SER A 280 -4.54 9.68 -9.50
CA SER A 280 -5.63 9.04 -8.74
C SER A 280 -6.43 8.02 -9.57
N GLY A 281 -6.82 6.89 -8.97
CA GLY A 281 -7.70 5.91 -9.63
C GLY A 281 -7.23 4.46 -9.46
N ALA A 282 -7.94 3.56 -10.13
CA ALA A 282 -7.46 2.21 -10.43
C ALA A 282 -8.02 1.73 -11.77
N VAL A 283 -7.39 0.71 -12.33
CA VAL A 283 -7.88 0.00 -13.49
C VAL A 283 -8.09 -1.46 -13.13
N VAL A 284 -9.30 -1.97 -13.37
CA VAL A 284 -9.59 -3.41 -13.26
C VAL A 284 -9.54 -4.02 -14.65
N MET A 285 -8.80 -5.10 -14.81
CA MET A 285 -8.60 -5.78 -16.08
C MET A 285 -9.08 -7.22 -15.99
N GLY A 286 -9.65 -7.71 -17.09
CA GLY A 286 -10.19 -9.06 -17.19
C GLY A 286 -10.94 -9.25 -18.51
N SER A 287 -11.82 -10.24 -18.54
CA SER A 287 -12.67 -10.46 -19.72
C SER A 287 -13.73 -9.38 -19.89
N GLN A 288 -14.29 -9.25 -21.11
CA GLN A 288 -15.45 -8.37 -21.33
C GLN A 288 -16.63 -8.72 -20.41
N THR A 289 -16.74 -10.00 -20.04
CA THR A 289 -17.75 -10.46 -19.08
C THR A 289 -17.51 -9.88 -17.69
N ILE A 290 -16.26 -9.82 -17.23
CA ILE A 290 -15.89 -9.18 -15.94
C ILE A 290 -16.23 -7.70 -15.98
N ARG A 291 -15.87 -6.99 -17.05
CA ARG A 291 -16.22 -5.56 -17.23
C ARG A 291 -17.73 -5.34 -17.16
N ILE A 292 -18.52 -6.13 -17.88
CA ILE A 292 -19.98 -6.05 -17.88
C ILE A 292 -20.57 -6.40 -16.52
N ALA A 293 -20.02 -7.40 -15.82
CA ALA A 293 -20.45 -7.76 -14.47
C ALA A 293 -20.26 -6.61 -13.48
N LEU A 294 -19.10 -5.96 -13.50
CA LEU A 294 -18.82 -4.79 -12.67
C LEU A 294 -19.82 -3.66 -12.94
N VAL A 295 -20.07 -3.35 -14.22
CA VAL A 295 -20.96 -2.24 -14.58
C VAL A 295 -22.46 -2.52 -14.32
N ASN A 296 -22.85 -3.77 -14.10
CA ASN A 296 -24.25 -4.16 -13.83
C ASN A 296 -24.52 -4.58 -12.39
N LEU A 297 -23.49 -5.01 -11.65
CA LEU A 297 -23.65 -5.63 -10.33
C LEU A 297 -22.92 -4.86 -9.23
N ALA A 298 -21.85 -4.12 -9.53
CA ALA A 298 -21.13 -3.33 -8.53
C ALA A 298 -21.84 -1.99 -8.28
N ARG A 299 -22.53 -1.87 -7.14
CA ARG A 299 -23.30 -0.66 -6.79
C ARG A 299 -22.44 0.61 -6.76
N ASN A 300 -21.20 0.51 -6.27
CA ASN A 300 -20.26 1.62 -6.23
C ASN A 300 -19.73 2.04 -7.61
N VAL A 301 -19.88 1.20 -8.65
CA VAL A 301 -19.63 1.56 -10.05
C VAL A 301 -20.87 2.18 -10.69
N ILE A 302 -22.05 1.64 -10.40
CA ILE A 302 -23.34 2.08 -11.01
C ILE A 302 -23.78 3.45 -10.49
N PHE A 303 -23.70 3.66 -9.18
CA PHE A 303 -24.24 4.83 -8.48
C PHE A 303 -23.19 5.87 -8.11
N SER A 304 -22.03 5.85 -8.78
CA SER A 304 -20.96 6.82 -8.62
C SER A 304 -20.70 7.56 -9.92
N THR A 305 -20.28 8.81 -9.81
CA THR A 305 -19.86 9.63 -10.96
C THR A 305 -18.66 8.97 -11.64
N ALA A 306 -18.68 8.95 -12.97
CA ALA A 306 -17.56 8.41 -13.76
C ALA A 306 -16.25 9.21 -13.52
N PRO A 307 -15.08 8.60 -13.74
CA PRO A 307 -13.80 9.30 -13.64
C PRO A 307 -13.77 10.58 -14.49
N SER A 308 -13.23 11.67 -13.93
CA SER A 308 -13.15 12.95 -14.64
C SER A 308 -12.10 12.91 -15.75
N LEU A 309 -12.22 13.82 -16.73
CA LEU A 309 -11.30 13.91 -17.86
C LEU A 309 -9.83 14.01 -17.42
N PRO A 310 -9.43 14.85 -16.43
CA PRO A 310 -8.05 14.92 -15.99
C PRO A 310 -7.51 13.60 -15.42
N VAL A 311 -8.35 12.80 -14.78
CA VAL A 311 -7.94 11.49 -14.26
C VAL A 311 -7.62 10.53 -15.41
N VAL A 312 -8.52 10.42 -16.38
CA VAL A 312 -8.34 9.55 -17.55
C VAL A 312 -7.13 9.99 -18.38
N ALA A 313 -6.97 11.30 -18.61
CA ALA A 313 -5.83 11.86 -19.33
C ALA A 313 -4.51 11.65 -18.59
N GLY A 314 -4.49 11.80 -17.27
CA GLY A 314 -3.32 11.48 -16.44
C GLY A 314 -2.91 10.01 -16.55
N ILE A 315 -3.89 9.10 -16.50
CA ILE A 315 -3.65 7.66 -16.68
C ILE A 315 -3.00 7.44 -18.05
N ARG A 316 -3.62 7.92 -19.13
CA ARG A 316 -3.08 7.74 -20.49
C ARG A 316 -1.67 8.32 -20.64
N ALA A 317 -1.44 9.52 -20.11
CA ALA A 317 -0.12 10.17 -20.13
C ALA A 317 0.95 9.31 -19.44
N SER A 318 0.65 8.75 -18.26
CA SER A 318 1.57 7.86 -17.56
C SER A 318 1.84 6.55 -18.34
N TYR A 319 0.79 5.95 -18.92
CA TYR A 319 0.95 4.79 -19.79
C TYR A 319 1.76 5.11 -21.06
N ASN A 320 1.66 6.30 -21.62
CA ASN A 320 2.48 6.74 -22.75
C ASN A 320 3.97 6.83 -22.36
N LEU A 321 4.29 7.29 -21.15
CA LEU A 321 5.66 7.27 -20.61
C LEU A 321 6.20 5.83 -20.53
N MET A 322 5.41 4.91 -19.99
CA MET A 322 5.80 3.49 -19.87
C MET A 322 5.97 2.83 -21.24
N LYS A 323 4.99 2.98 -22.15
CA LYS A 323 4.99 2.41 -23.51
C LYS A 323 6.24 2.77 -24.31
N ARG A 324 6.69 4.03 -24.22
CA ARG A 324 7.91 4.49 -24.92
C ARG A 324 9.21 4.20 -24.17
N GLY A 325 9.13 3.60 -22.98
CA GLY A 325 10.29 3.27 -22.15
C GLY A 325 10.91 4.46 -21.41
N ALA A 326 10.17 5.57 -21.24
CA ALA A 326 10.68 6.76 -20.55
C ALA A 326 10.82 6.57 -19.03
N THR A 327 10.28 5.49 -18.47
CA THR A 327 10.38 5.13 -17.04
C THR A 327 11.54 4.18 -16.73
N LYS A 328 12.28 3.70 -17.74
CA LYS A 328 13.33 2.69 -17.56
C LYS A 328 14.47 3.17 -16.66
N GLU A 329 14.88 4.43 -16.82
CA GLU A 329 15.93 5.03 -15.99
C GLU A 329 15.47 5.20 -14.54
N ASN A 330 14.20 5.55 -14.32
CA ASN A 330 13.59 5.63 -12.99
C ASN A 330 13.58 4.25 -12.31
N LEU A 331 13.19 3.21 -13.03
CA LEU A 331 13.22 1.83 -12.53
C LEU A 331 14.64 1.38 -12.16
N ALA A 332 15.61 1.60 -13.04
CA ALA A 332 17.00 1.24 -12.77
C ALA A 332 17.57 2.01 -11.57
N SER A 333 17.23 3.30 -11.44
CA SER A 333 17.65 4.12 -10.30
C SER A 333 17.04 3.63 -9.00
N LEU A 334 15.73 3.33 -8.99
CA LEU A 334 15.04 2.76 -7.83
C LEU A 334 15.68 1.44 -7.39
N GLN A 335 15.91 0.52 -8.32
CA GLN A 335 16.54 -0.76 -8.01
C GLN A 335 17.95 -0.56 -7.44
N LYS A 336 18.75 0.33 -8.04
CA LYS A 336 20.08 0.67 -7.51
C LYS A 336 20.00 1.20 -6.07
N LEU A 337 19.03 2.05 -5.75
CA LEU A 337 18.89 2.65 -4.43
C LEU A 337 18.48 1.61 -3.37
N VAL A 338 17.57 0.69 -3.71
CA VAL A 338 17.15 -0.38 -2.80
C VAL A 338 18.29 -1.37 -2.55
N HIS A 339 19.01 -1.80 -3.59
CA HIS A 339 20.21 -2.65 -3.42
C HIS A 339 21.24 -1.95 -2.53
N HIS A 340 21.54 -0.67 -2.82
CA HIS A 340 22.49 0.11 -2.03
C HIS A 340 22.07 0.24 -0.57
N PHE A 341 20.77 0.40 -0.29
CA PHE A 341 20.26 0.41 1.08
C PHE A 341 20.53 -0.92 1.79
N HIS A 342 20.16 -2.05 1.18
CA HIS A 342 20.39 -3.38 1.77
C HIS A 342 21.88 -3.68 1.96
N ASP A 343 22.73 -3.36 0.98
CA ASP A 343 24.19 -3.49 1.09
C ASP A 343 24.72 -2.67 2.27
N THR A 344 24.32 -1.40 2.35
CA THR A 344 24.87 -0.45 3.32
C THR A 344 24.39 -0.77 4.74
N ILE A 345 23.12 -1.15 4.93
CA ILE A 345 22.56 -1.46 6.26
C ILE A 345 23.12 -2.79 6.78
N THR A 346 23.19 -3.83 5.95
CA THR A 346 23.67 -5.16 6.37
C THR A 346 25.18 -5.18 6.61
N SER A 347 25.94 -4.36 5.88
CA SER A 347 27.38 -4.20 6.08
C SER A 347 27.74 -3.30 7.27
N HIS A 348 26.76 -2.64 7.90
CA HIS A 348 27.03 -1.76 9.03
C HIS A 348 27.58 -2.57 10.23
N PRO A 349 28.69 -2.16 10.88
CA PRO A 349 29.35 -2.98 11.91
C PRO A 349 28.46 -3.40 13.08
N SER A 350 27.48 -2.58 13.43
CA SER A 350 26.55 -2.81 14.54
C SER A 350 25.23 -3.47 14.13
N TYR A 351 24.99 -3.75 12.84
CA TYR A 351 23.71 -4.29 12.37
C TYR A 351 23.45 -5.69 12.94
N GLN A 352 24.45 -6.58 12.87
CA GLN A 352 24.29 -7.94 13.40
C GLN A 352 24.00 -7.94 14.91
N GLN A 353 24.68 -7.08 15.67
CA GLN A 353 24.41 -6.95 17.11
C GLN A 353 22.98 -6.47 17.37
N ALA A 354 22.51 -5.45 16.63
CA ALA A 354 21.15 -4.93 16.77
C ALA A 354 20.08 -5.96 16.38
N LEU A 355 20.37 -6.81 15.39
CA LEU A 355 19.52 -7.93 15.00
C LEU A 355 19.48 -9.01 16.10
N ASP A 356 20.64 -9.41 16.63
CA ASP A 356 20.75 -10.43 17.68
C ASP A 356 20.06 -9.99 18.99
N GLN A 357 20.07 -8.69 19.30
CA GLN A 357 19.37 -8.10 20.44
C GLN A 357 17.89 -7.80 20.16
N ASN A 358 17.35 -8.13 18.98
CA ASN A 358 15.97 -7.86 18.58
C ASN A 358 15.57 -6.36 18.61
N ILE A 359 16.53 -5.46 18.37
CA ILE A 359 16.26 -4.01 18.31
C ILE A 359 15.62 -3.63 16.97
N ILE A 360 16.23 -4.08 15.88
CA ILE A 360 15.74 -3.90 14.52
C ILE A 360 15.84 -5.21 13.73
N ALA A 361 14.92 -5.41 12.80
CA ALA A 361 15.04 -6.40 11.75
C ALA A 361 14.57 -5.81 10.43
N ILE A 362 15.32 -6.07 9.35
CA ILE A 362 14.92 -5.75 7.99
C ILE A 362 14.84 -7.09 7.26
N PRO A 363 13.63 -7.57 6.93
CA PRO A 363 13.49 -8.84 6.23
C PRO A 363 14.10 -8.70 4.83
N LEU A 364 14.95 -9.66 4.47
CA LEU A 364 15.59 -9.76 3.17
C LEU A 364 15.06 -11.00 2.46
N PHE A 365 14.92 -10.91 1.14
CA PHE A 365 14.66 -12.10 0.34
C PHE A 365 15.87 -13.03 0.33
N GLU A 366 15.63 -14.32 0.13
CA GLU A 366 16.69 -15.24 -0.27
C GLU A 366 17.28 -14.77 -1.61
N ASP A 367 18.61 -14.78 -1.69
CA ASP A 367 19.41 -14.30 -2.82
C ASP A 367 19.10 -12.85 -3.23
N TRP A 368 18.76 -11.97 -2.27
CA TRP A 368 18.43 -10.57 -2.54
C TRP A 368 19.53 -9.82 -3.30
N GLU A 369 20.79 -10.23 -3.16
CA GLU A 369 21.96 -9.68 -3.84
C GLU A 369 21.91 -9.89 -5.36
N ASP A 370 21.39 -11.03 -5.80
CA ASP A 370 21.35 -11.44 -7.21
C ASP A 370 19.98 -11.21 -7.86
N ARG A 371 18.98 -10.82 -7.07
CA ARG A 371 17.62 -10.59 -7.55
C ARG A 371 17.57 -9.39 -8.50
N THR A 372 16.97 -9.62 -9.66
CA THR A 372 16.78 -8.56 -10.66
C THR A 372 15.82 -7.46 -10.17
N TYR A 373 14.88 -7.83 -9.30
CA TYR A 373 13.91 -6.92 -8.73
C TYR A 373 13.84 -7.09 -7.22
N GLN A 374 14.02 -5.97 -6.53
CA GLN A 374 13.71 -5.79 -5.12
C GLN A 374 12.56 -4.81 -4.96
N THR A 375 11.74 -5.04 -3.94
CA THR A 375 10.57 -4.21 -3.70
C THR A 375 11.01 -2.85 -3.14
N HIS A 376 10.26 -1.82 -3.51
CA HIS A 376 10.51 -0.46 -3.05
C HIS A 376 9.98 -0.20 -1.63
N VAL A 377 9.28 -1.17 -1.05
CA VAL A 377 8.72 -1.10 0.29
C VAL A 377 9.65 -1.85 1.21
N ILE A 378 10.25 -1.14 2.17
CA ILE A 378 11.18 -1.75 3.12
C ILE A 378 10.61 -1.57 4.52
N PRO A 379 10.21 -2.65 5.20
CA PRO A 379 9.76 -2.56 6.58
C PRO A 379 10.96 -2.61 7.52
N VAL A 380 11.10 -1.60 8.38
CA VAL A 380 12.04 -1.65 9.51
C VAL A 380 11.26 -2.14 10.72
N TRP A 381 11.35 -3.44 10.98
CA TRP A 381 10.69 -4.07 12.12
C TRP A 381 11.39 -3.67 13.41
N THR A 382 10.59 -3.39 14.43
CA THR A 382 11.07 -3.17 15.80
C THR A 382 10.41 -4.22 16.69
N PRO A 383 11.04 -5.39 16.89
CA PRO A 383 10.43 -6.49 17.66
C PRO A 383 9.99 -6.09 19.08
N ASN A 384 10.70 -5.16 19.70
CA ASN A 384 10.38 -4.60 21.02
C ASN A 384 9.22 -3.57 21.02
N GLN A 385 8.56 -3.40 19.86
CA GLN A 385 7.43 -2.47 19.64
C GLN A 385 7.81 -0.98 19.70
N ASP A 386 9.09 -0.63 19.53
CA ASP A 386 9.58 0.76 19.57
C ASP A 386 9.44 1.55 18.25
N HIS A 387 8.71 1.03 17.26
CA HIS A 387 8.46 1.66 15.95
C HIS A 387 7.99 3.13 16.04
N LEU A 388 7.24 3.51 17.07
CA LEU A 388 6.85 4.90 17.29
C LEU A 388 8.06 5.78 17.64
N TYR A 389 8.98 5.28 18.47
CA TYR A 389 10.22 5.98 18.82
C TYR A 389 11.18 6.08 17.63
N LEU A 390 11.28 5.02 16.81
CA LEU A 390 12.02 5.06 15.56
C LEU A 390 11.42 6.12 14.61
N ALA A 391 10.10 6.18 14.48
CA ALA A 391 9.45 7.19 13.65
C ALA A 391 9.74 8.62 14.16
N TYR A 392 9.73 8.86 15.48
CA TYR A 392 10.13 10.16 16.02
C TYR A 392 11.58 10.50 15.69
N HIS A 393 12.49 9.54 15.86
CA HIS A 393 13.90 9.72 15.55
C HIS A 393 14.09 10.10 14.08
N LEU A 394 13.49 9.34 13.15
CA LEU A 394 13.59 9.61 11.72
C LEU A 394 12.99 10.96 11.33
N ASN A 395 11.83 11.33 11.88
CA ASN A 395 11.24 12.66 11.68
C ASN A 395 12.16 13.80 12.17
N LEU A 396 12.78 13.66 13.36
CA LEU A 396 13.74 14.64 13.90
C LEU A 396 15.07 14.66 13.15
N SER A 397 15.40 13.58 12.44
CA SER A 397 16.58 13.44 11.57
C SER A 397 16.34 13.94 10.13
N GLY A 398 15.13 14.43 9.84
CA GLY A 398 14.79 15.08 8.56
C GLY A 398 14.28 14.11 7.49
N PHE A 399 13.67 12.98 7.89
CA PHE A 399 13.02 12.04 7.01
C PHE A 399 11.52 12.02 7.24
N SER A 400 10.72 11.92 6.18
CA SER A 400 9.33 11.51 6.33
C SER A 400 9.31 10.05 6.81
N SER A 401 8.61 9.77 7.90
CA SER A 401 8.43 8.40 8.39
C SER A 401 7.09 8.26 9.09
N PHE A 402 6.50 7.08 8.98
CA PHE A 402 5.21 6.76 9.56
C PHE A 402 5.28 5.41 10.28
N PRO A 403 4.92 5.34 11.58
CA PRO A 403 4.83 4.07 12.28
C PRO A 403 3.59 3.31 11.82
N VAL A 404 3.74 2.00 11.64
CA VAL A 404 2.65 1.09 11.27
C VAL A 404 2.44 0.10 12.40
N GLU A 405 1.18 -0.01 12.84
CA GLU A 405 0.76 -0.87 13.94
C GLU A 405 -0.62 -1.49 13.69
N TYR A 406 -1.11 -2.26 14.66
CA TYR A 406 -2.45 -2.83 14.61
C TYR A 406 -3.53 -1.74 14.46
N PRO A 407 -4.54 -1.92 13.58
CA PRO A 407 -4.91 -3.14 12.87
C PRO A 407 -4.32 -3.28 11.47
N VAL A 408 -3.43 -2.36 11.05
CA VAL A 408 -2.85 -2.41 9.69
C VAL A 408 -1.95 -3.62 9.53
N VAL A 409 -1.27 -4.00 10.61
CA VAL A 409 -0.46 -5.20 10.70
C VAL A 409 -0.81 -6.01 11.96
N PRO A 410 -0.47 -7.32 12.04
CA PRO A 410 -0.77 -8.13 13.21
C PRO A 410 -0.18 -7.56 14.51
N LYS A 411 -0.85 -7.83 15.64
CA LYS A 411 -0.41 -7.38 16.97
C LYS A 411 1.01 -7.87 17.25
N GLY A 412 1.83 -7.00 17.83
CA GLY A 412 3.21 -7.31 18.19
C GLY A 412 4.20 -7.24 17.03
N GLN A 413 3.75 -6.90 15.84
CA GLN A 413 4.61 -6.72 14.68
C GLN A 413 4.67 -5.24 14.28
N GLY A 414 4.93 -4.33 15.21
CA GLY A 414 5.09 -2.90 14.89
C GLY A 414 6.32 -2.64 14.01
N ARG A 415 6.21 -1.71 13.05
CA ARG A 415 7.31 -1.39 12.13
C ARG A 415 7.24 0.05 11.64
N VAL A 416 8.36 0.57 11.12
CA VAL A 416 8.34 1.77 10.27
C VAL A 416 8.41 1.32 8.83
N ARG A 417 7.41 1.71 8.03
CA ARG A 417 7.34 1.37 6.61
C ARG A 417 8.03 2.46 5.78
N LEU A 418 9.12 2.10 5.12
CA LEU A 418 9.81 2.96 4.17
C LEU A 418 9.35 2.66 2.74
N ALA A 419 9.22 3.70 1.93
CA ALA A 419 8.93 3.63 0.50
C ALA A 419 10.04 4.37 -0.26
N PHE A 420 10.80 3.65 -1.07
CA PHE A 420 11.88 4.19 -1.88
C PHE A 420 11.33 4.77 -3.18
N HIS A 421 11.96 5.85 -3.64
CA HIS A 421 11.58 6.55 -4.86
C HIS A 421 12.77 6.63 -5.81
N ALA A 422 12.50 6.58 -7.11
CA ALA A 422 13.51 6.72 -8.15
C ALA A 422 14.28 8.05 -8.09
N GLY A 423 13.68 9.08 -7.50
CA GLY A 423 14.27 10.41 -7.31
C GLY A 423 15.11 10.56 -6.03
N ASN A 424 15.15 9.57 -5.13
CA ASN A 424 16.07 9.61 -4.00
C ASN A 424 17.53 9.54 -4.47
N THR A 425 18.45 10.04 -3.66
CA THR A 425 19.90 9.97 -3.95
C THR A 425 20.61 8.94 -3.09
N LEU A 426 21.77 8.42 -3.54
CA LEU A 426 22.60 7.51 -2.74
C LEU A 426 22.98 8.13 -1.39
N ALA A 427 23.30 9.43 -1.36
CA ALA A 427 23.63 10.14 -0.13
C ALA A 427 22.43 10.23 0.84
N GLU A 428 21.20 10.36 0.33
CA GLU A 428 19.99 10.30 1.17
C GLU A 428 19.79 8.91 1.76
N VAL A 429 20.04 7.86 0.98
CA VAL A 429 19.99 6.46 1.44
C VAL A 429 21.05 6.18 2.52
N GLU A 430 22.29 6.62 2.32
CA GLU A 430 23.36 6.49 3.31
C GLU A 430 23.06 7.23 4.61
N ARG A 431 22.48 8.43 4.50
CA ARG A 431 22.01 9.19 5.67
C ARG A 431 20.86 8.49 6.39
N LEU A 432 19.95 7.85 5.65
CA LEU A 432 18.85 7.08 6.23
C LEU A 432 19.40 5.89 7.02
N VAL A 433 20.32 5.12 6.44
CA VAL A 433 21.00 4.00 7.11
C VAL A 433 21.70 4.48 8.38
N THR A 434 22.46 5.58 8.28
CA THR A 434 23.13 6.19 9.43
C THR A 434 22.14 6.50 10.54
N SER A 435 21.02 7.16 10.23
CA SER A 435 20.01 7.52 11.24
C SER A 435 19.33 6.29 11.87
N VAL A 436 18.99 5.27 11.08
CA VAL A 436 18.42 4.02 11.60
C VAL A 436 19.41 3.35 12.56
N MET A 437 20.71 3.30 12.21
CA MET A 437 21.73 2.68 13.05
C MET A 437 22.11 3.51 14.27
N GLU A 438 22.05 4.84 14.20
CA GLU A 438 22.20 5.72 15.36
C GLU A 438 21.08 5.47 16.38
N TRP A 439 19.83 5.35 15.92
CA TRP A 439 18.72 4.98 16.77
C TRP A 439 18.90 3.58 17.38
N ALA A 440 19.26 2.59 16.57
CA ALA A 440 19.48 1.23 17.05
C ALA A 440 20.60 1.17 18.10
N ALA A 441 21.69 1.92 17.90
CA ALA A 441 22.78 2.03 18.88
C ALA A 441 22.34 2.67 20.20
N GLU A 442 21.47 3.68 20.16
CA GLU A 442 20.88 4.26 21.36
C GLU A 442 20.02 3.23 22.12
N MET A 443 19.20 2.47 21.40
CA MET A 443 18.35 1.44 22.00
C MET A 443 19.17 0.29 22.61
N MET A 444 20.19 -0.21 21.92
CA MET A 444 21.11 -1.23 22.47
C MET A 444 21.77 -0.72 23.75
N ARG A 445 22.21 0.54 23.80
CA ARG A 445 22.80 1.13 25.01
C ARG A 445 21.79 1.20 26.17
N ILE A 446 20.54 1.57 25.90
CA ILE A 446 19.48 1.61 26.92
C ILE A 446 19.28 0.22 27.54
N GLU A 447 19.26 -0.83 26.71
CA GLU A 447 19.11 -2.22 27.14
C GLU A 447 20.35 -2.75 27.88
N ASP A 448 21.55 -2.57 27.31
CA ASP A 448 22.82 -3.05 27.86
C ASP A 448 23.16 -2.40 29.21
N GLU A 449 22.86 -1.10 29.38
CA GLU A 449 23.10 -0.36 30.62
C GLU A 449 21.96 -0.51 31.64
N GLY A 450 20.82 -1.07 31.24
CA GLY A 450 19.64 -1.25 32.11
C GLY A 450 19.07 0.06 32.64
N LEU A 451 19.05 1.11 31.80
CA LEU A 451 18.63 2.45 32.18
C LEU A 451 17.15 2.45 32.62
N GLN A 452 16.81 3.31 33.59
CA GLN A 452 15.48 3.38 34.20
C GLN A 452 14.94 4.81 34.19
N GLY A 453 13.62 4.94 34.33
CA GLY A 453 12.94 6.25 34.35
C GLY A 453 13.05 6.95 33.00
N ASP A 454 13.30 8.26 33.00
CA ASP A 454 13.40 9.02 31.75
C ASP A 454 14.55 8.55 30.84
N GLU A 455 15.60 7.96 31.42
CA GLU A 455 16.76 7.45 30.67
C GLU A 455 16.47 6.13 29.94
N SER A 456 15.36 5.45 30.25
CA SER A 456 14.89 4.28 29.49
C SER A 456 14.12 4.66 28.22
N VAL A 457 13.91 5.95 27.98
CA VAL A 457 13.21 6.49 26.81
C VAL A 457 14.23 7.12 25.86
N PRO A 458 14.23 6.75 24.56
CA PRO A 458 15.20 7.31 23.62
C PRO A 458 15.06 8.82 23.47
N THR A 459 16.17 9.49 23.17
CA THR A 459 16.29 10.95 23.14
C THR A 459 15.25 11.61 22.24
N ALA A 460 14.96 11.00 21.08
CA ALA A 460 13.94 11.51 20.17
C ALA A 460 12.53 11.54 20.79
N ALA A 461 12.17 10.50 21.55
CA ALA A 461 10.87 10.44 22.22
C ALA A 461 10.80 11.45 23.37
N ARG A 462 11.87 11.60 24.15
CA ARG A 462 11.97 12.66 25.17
C ARG A 462 11.76 14.05 24.59
N VAL A 463 12.41 14.38 23.47
CA VAL A 463 12.23 15.66 22.78
C VAL A 463 10.77 15.91 22.38
N VAL A 464 10.09 14.89 21.84
CA VAL A 464 8.68 14.99 21.45
C VAL A 464 7.79 15.20 22.68
N PHE A 465 8.08 14.52 23.78
CA PHE A 465 7.35 14.65 25.03
C PHE A 465 7.67 15.96 25.77
N GLU A 466 8.89 16.49 25.73
CA GLU A 466 9.29 17.75 26.38
C GLU A 466 8.77 19.00 25.65
N SER A 467 8.68 18.94 24.31
CA SER A 467 8.11 20.02 23.49
C SER A 467 6.64 20.34 23.85
N LEU A 468 6.04 19.54 24.72
CA LEU A 468 4.76 19.77 25.39
C LEU A 468 4.78 20.85 26.46
N GLU A 469 5.75 20.81 27.37
CA GLU A 469 5.65 21.56 28.62
C GLU A 469 5.73 23.07 28.34
N GLU A 470 6.48 23.44 27.31
CA GLU A 470 6.58 24.82 26.83
C GLU A 470 5.33 25.28 26.05
N GLY A 471 4.58 24.34 25.44
CA GLY A 471 3.40 24.62 24.61
C GLY A 471 2.08 24.82 25.39
N VAL A 472 2.03 24.44 26.67
CA VAL A 472 0.86 24.64 27.54
C VAL A 472 0.74 26.11 28.01
N GLY A 473 1.74 26.95 27.73
CA GLY A 473 1.80 28.35 28.18
C GLY A 473 1.20 29.42 27.25
N VAL A 474 0.69 29.10 26.07
CA VAL A 474 0.16 30.11 25.12
C VAL A 474 -1.25 29.76 24.67
N GLY A 475 -2.21 30.07 25.53
CA GLY A 475 -3.64 29.90 25.26
C GLY A 475 -4.50 30.08 26.50
N ALA A 476 -4.30 31.18 27.23
CA ALA A 476 -5.28 31.73 28.18
C ALA A 476 -6.13 32.79 27.48
#